data_AF-K8GTM1-F1
#
_entry.id   AF-K8GTM1-F1
#
_cell.length_a   1.000
_cell.length_b   1.000
_cell.length_c   1.000
_cell.angle_alpha   90.00
_cell.angle_beta   90.00
_cell.angle_gamma   90.00
#
_symmetry.space_group_name_H-M   'P 1'
#
loop_
_entity.id
_entity.type
_entity.pdbx_description
1 polymer ?
#
loop_
_entity_poly.entity_id
_entity_poly.type
_entity_poly.pdbx_seq_one_letter_code
_entity_poly.pdbx_strand_id
1 'polypeptide(L)'
;MPETIRFHLDENVSQAIAEGLRRRGIDVTTTSEVGLMAATDEAQVEFAQQQGRIIFTQDADFLRLHRAGVSHSGITYCVQGSRSVGEIIRGLVLI
;
A
#
# COMPACT_ATOMS: atom_id res chain seq x y z
N MET A 1 3.92 4.44 -22.72
CA MET A 1 2.86 4.38 -21.69
C MET A 1 3.45 5.07 -20.46
N PRO A 2 2.77 6.03 -19.80
CA PRO A 2 3.24 6.46 -18.49
C PRO A 2 3.27 5.24 -17.56
N GLU A 3 4.33 5.12 -16.75
CA GLU A 3 4.44 4.03 -15.79
C GLU A 3 3.39 4.22 -14.70
N THR A 4 2.34 3.38 -14.71
CA THR A 4 1.31 3.42 -13.67
C THR A 4 1.90 2.89 -12.37
N ILE A 5 1.75 3.65 -11.28
CA ILE A 5 2.14 3.21 -9.94
C ILE A 5 1.44 1.89 -9.61
N ARG A 6 2.19 0.97 -9.00
CA ARG A 6 1.68 -0.31 -8.51
C ARG A 6 1.70 -0.30 -6.99
N PHE A 7 0.62 -0.75 -6.37
CA PHE A 7 0.50 -0.71 -4.91
C PHE A 7 0.56 -2.10 -4.28
N HIS A 8 1.05 -2.13 -3.04
CA HIS A 8 0.85 -3.19 -2.07
C HIS A 8 0.08 -2.61 -0.88
N LEU A 9 -1.07 -3.18 -0.55
CA LEU A 9 -1.94 -2.71 0.53
C LEU A 9 -1.71 -3.57 1.76
N ASP A 10 -1.40 -2.90 2.85
CA ASP A 10 -1.22 -3.45 4.19
C ASP A 10 -2.49 -4.17 4.70
N GLU A 11 -2.34 -5.10 5.65
CA GLU A 11 -3.41 -6.00 6.12
C GLU A 11 -4.62 -5.29 6.70
N ASN A 12 -4.39 -4.13 7.33
CA ASN A 12 -5.43 -3.32 7.96
C ASN A 12 -6.19 -2.41 6.98
N VAL A 13 -5.82 -2.45 5.70
CA VAL A 13 -6.48 -1.66 4.65
C VAL A 13 -7.74 -2.39 4.15
N SER A 14 -8.84 -1.64 4.04
CA SER A 14 -10.09 -2.18 3.49
C SER A 14 -9.92 -2.72 2.07
N GLN A 15 -10.37 -3.95 1.84
CA GLN A 15 -10.42 -4.58 0.51
C GLN A 15 -11.17 -3.76 -0.54
N ALA A 16 -12.15 -2.93 -0.13
CA ALA A 16 -12.86 -2.03 -1.03
C ALA A 16 -11.94 -1.00 -1.71
N ILE A 17 -10.83 -0.62 -1.07
CA ILE A 17 -9.81 0.24 -1.66
C ILE A 17 -9.06 -0.52 -2.76
N ALA A 18 -8.64 -1.76 -2.50
CA ALA A 18 -7.98 -2.61 -3.49
C ALA A 18 -8.85 -2.82 -4.74
N GLU A 19 -10.12 -3.19 -4.55
CA GLU A 19 -11.08 -3.34 -5.64
C GLU A 19 -11.29 -2.03 -6.41
N GLY A 20 -11.42 -0.92 -5.68
CA GLY A 20 -11.67 0.40 -6.29
C GLY A 20 -10.52 0.87 -7.17
N LEU A 21 -9.27 0.60 -6.77
CA LEU A 21 -8.07 0.88 -7.55
C LEU A 21 -7.97 -0.04 -8.77
N ARG A 22 -8.21 -1.35 -8.61
CA ARG A 22 -8.20 -2.33 -9.72
C ARG A 22 -9.22 -2.01 -10.80
N ARG A 23 -10.43 -1.57 -10.42
CA ARG A 23 -11.46 -1.11 -11.37
C ARG A 23 -11.00 0.10 -12.21
N ARG A 24 -9.93 0.79 -11.81
CA ARG A 24 -9.31 1.91 -12.52
C ARG A 24 -8.02 1.52 -13.24
N GLY A 25 -7.71 0.23 -13.35
CA GLY A 25 -6.54 -0.27 -14.06
C GLY A 25 -5.22 -0.18 -13.29
N ILE A 26 -5.27 0.10 -11.98
CA ILE A 26 -4.08 0.13 -11.12
C ILE A 26 -3.80 -1.29 -10.61
N ASP A 27 -2.55 -1.74 -10.77
CA ASP A 27 -2.09 -3.02 -10.24
C ASP A 27 -1.90 -2.94 -8.73
N VAL A 28 -2.62 -3.79 -8.01
CA VAL A 28 -2.68 -3.82 -6.55
C VAL A 28 -2.53 -5.25 -6.06
N THR A 29 -1.66 -5.46 -5.08
CA THR A 29 -1.65 -6.65 -4.21
C THR A 29 -2.09 -6.25 -2.81
N THR A 30 -2.68 -7.18 -2.07
CA THR A 30 -2.97 -7.03 -0.63
C THR A 30 -2.17 -8.06 0.15
N THR A 31 -1.84 -7.76 1.40
CA THR A 31 -1.15 -8.69 2.32
C THR A 31 -1.81 -10.08 2.35
N SER A 32 -3.15 -10.13 2.35
CA SER A 32 -3.90 -11.38 2.33
C SER A 32 -3.70 -12.22 1.06
N GLU A 33 -3.66 -11.59 -0.11
CA GLU A 33 -3.57 -12.31 -1.39
C GLU A 33 -2.20 -12.90 -1.65
N VAL A 34 -1.16 -12.28 -1.08
CA VAL A 34 0.23 -12.71 -1.25
C VAL A 34 0.71 -13.61 -0.11
N GLY A 35 -0.19 -13.98 0.80
CA GLY A 35 0.10 -14.91 1.90
C GLY A 35 0.98 -14.31 2.99
N LEU A 36 0.96 -12.99 3.17
CA LEU A 36 1.77 -12.27 4.16
C LEU A 36 0.95 -11.83 5.39
N MET A 37 -0.24 -12.37 5.61
CA MET A 37 -1.01 -12.06 6.83
C MET A 37 -0.19 -12.36 8.08
N ALA A 38 -0.20 -11.43 9.04
CA ALA A 38 0.61 -11.51 10.27
C ALA A 38 2.13 -11.62 10.05
N ALA A 39 2.64 -11.39 8.83
CA ALA A 39 4.06 -11.19 8.60
C ALA A 39 4.51 -9.84 9.17
N THR A 40 5.80 -9.70 9.49
CA THR A 40 6.32 -8.43 10.02
C THR A 40 6.26 -7.33 8.97
N ASP A 41 6.22 -6.07 9.41
CA ASP A 41 6.23 -4.93 8.49
C ASP A 41 7.46 -4.95 7.57
N GLU A 42 8.63 -5.40 8.06
CA GLU A 42 9.83 -5.56 7.22
C GLU A 42 9.62 -6.57 6.09
N ALA A 43 8.90 -7.67 6.33
CA ALA A 43 8.58 -8.64 5.30
C ALA A 43 7.60 -8.08 4.26
N GLN A 44 6.62 -7.26 4.69
CA GLN A 44 5.75 -6.53 3.75
C GLN A 44 6.56 -5.56 2.89
N VAL A 45 7.47 -4.82 3.51
CA VAL A 45 8.35 -3.85 2.85
C VAL A 45 9.27 -4.54 1.86
N GLU A 46 9.90 -5.64 2.26
CA GLU A 46 10.79 -6.42 1.39
C GLU A 46 10.03 -6.95 0.18
N PHE A 47 8.85 -7.55 0.38
CA PHE A 47 8.01 -8.02 -0.72
C PHE A 47 7.65 -6.86 -1.68
N ALA A 48 7.16 -5.75 -1.14
CA ALA A 48 6.77 -4.60 -1.95
C ALA A 48 7.99 -4.02 -2.71
N GLN A 49 9.16 -3.95 -2.08
CA GLN A 49 10.41 -3.53 -2.71
C GLN A 49 10.81 -4.46 -3.86
N GLN A 50 10.86 -5.77 -3.62
CA GLN A 50 11.23 -6.77 -4.62
C GLN A 50 10.29 -6.75 -5.84
N GLN A 51 9.00 -6.45 -5.60
CA GLN A 51 8.00 -6.34 -6.65
C GLN A 51 7.96 -4.96 -7.31
N GLY A 52 8.71 -3.97 -6.82
CA GLY A 52 8.67 -2.58 -7.30
C GLY A 52 7.30 -1.92 -7.07
N ARG A 53 6.69 -2.16 -5.91
CA ARG A 53 5.37 -1.65 -5.50
C ARG A 53 5.51 -0.64 -4.36
N ILE A 54 4.69 0.41 -4.39
CA ILE A 54 4.54 1.37 -3.30
C ILE A 54 3.60 0.77 -2.25
N ILE A 55 3.96 0.87 -0.97
CA ILE A 55 3.09 0.42 0.12
C ILE A 55 2.04 1.49 0.35
N PHE A 56 0.77 1.11 0.45
CA PHE A 56 -0.26 1.92 1.08
C PHE A 56 -0.64 1.30 2.42
N THR A 57 -0.57 2.11 3.48
CA THR A 57 -0.90 1.67 4.84
C THR A 57 -1.66 2.76 5.60
N GLN A 58 -2.40 2.33 6.63
CA GLN A 58 -3.00 3.20 7.63
C GLN A 58 -2.35 3.03 9.02
N ASP A 59 -1.29 2.23 9.10
CA ASP A 59 -0.43 2.05 10.26
C ASP A 59 0.76 3.02 10.20
N ALA A 60 1.00 3.72 11.31
CA ALA A 60 2.09 4.67 11.42
C ALA A 60 3.45 3.99 11.63
N ASP A 61 3.49 2.70 12.01
CA ASP A 61 4.75 2.01 12.30
C ASP A 61 5.60 1.77 11.04
N PHE A 62 5.00 1.69 9.86
CA PHE A 62 5.72 1.76 8.57
C PHE A 62 6.53 3.05 8.40
N LEU A 63 6.10 4.17 8.98
CA LEU A 63 6.87 5.43 8.94
C LEU A 63 8.15 5.34 9.79
N ARG A 64 8.16 4.48 10.81
CA ARG A 64 9.37 4.22 11.60
C ARG A 64 10.39 3.44 10.78
N LEU A 65 9.96 2.50 9.94
CA LEU A 65 10.84 1.77 9.02
C LEU A 65 11.52 2.70 8.03
N HIS A 66 10.75 3.62 7.44
CA HIS A 66 11.31 4.67 6.60
C HIS A 66 12.38 5.48 7.34
N ARG A 67 12.06 5.95 8.56
CA ARG A 67 12.98 6.72 9.40
C ARG A 67 14.21 5.91 9.82
N ALA A 68 14.09 4.60 9.96
CA ALA A 68 15.19 3.69 10.26
C ALA A 68 16.08 3.39 9.03
N GLY A 69 15.72 3.89 7.84
CA GLY A 69 16.50 3.71 6.62
C GLY A 69 16.26 2.37 5.91
N VAL A 70 15.16 1.69 6.22
CA VAL A 70 14.77 0.47 5.49
C VAL A 70 14.49 0.83 4.03
N SER A 71 15.08 0.10 3.10
CA SER A 71 14.88 0.32 1.67
C SER A 71 13.46 -0.04 1.26
N HIS A 72 12.82 0.81 0.46
CA HIS A 72 11.47 0.57 -0.05
C HIS A 72 11.24 1.37 -1.34
N SER A 73 10.30 0.91 -2.18
CA SER A 73 9.92 1.63 -3.41
C SER A 73 9.06 2.88 -3.16
N GLY A 74 8.56 3.05 -1.94
CA GLY A 74 7.74 4.19 -1.51
C GLY A 74 6.71 3.76 -0.47
N ILE A 75 6.29 4.70 0.38
CA ILE A 75 5.23 4.49 1.37
C ILE A 75 4.23 5.65 1.24
N THR A 76 2.96 5.29 1.08
CA THR A 76 1.83 6.20 1.08
C THR A 76 1.00 5.94 2.33
N TYR A 77 0.89 6.95 3.19
CA TYR A 77 0.25 6.82 4.49
C TYR A 77 -1.05 7.65 4.56
N CYS A 78 -2.09 7.07 5.15
CA CYS A 78 -3.31 7.77 5.47
C CYS A 78 -3.79 7.38 6.87
N VAL A 79 -3.97 8.36 7.76
CA VAL A 79 -4.50 8.12 9.11
C VAL A 79 -5.81 7.33 9.04
N GLN A 80 -5.90 6.24 9.81
CA GLN A 80 -7.09 5.39 9.85
C GLN A 80 -8.34 6.20 10.25
N GLY A 81 -9.45 6.00 9.54
CA GLY A 81 -10.71 6.71 9.79
C GLY A 81 -10.75 8.18 9.38
N SER A 82 -9.64 8.78 8.94
CA SER A 82 -9.60 10.20 8.55
C SER A 82 -10.24 10.52 7.19
N ARG A 83 -10.40 9.51 6.34
CA ARG A 83 -10.94 9.63 4.97
C ARG A 83 -11.84 8.45 4.66
N SER A 84 -12.87 8.70 3.86
CA SER A 84 -13.69 7.64 3.26
C SER A 84 -12.89 6.82 2.24
N VAL A 85 -13.34 5.59 1.96
CA VAL A 85 -12.77 4.73 0.90
C VAL A 85 -12.68 5.47 -0.44
N GLY A 86 -13.72 6.21 -0.81
CA GLY A 86 -13.75 6.96 -2.07
C GLY A 86 -12.73 8.10 -2.13
N GLU A 87 -12.46 8.77 -1.01
CA GLU A 87 -11.42 9.80 -0.92
C GLU A 87 -10.02 9.21 -1.00
N ILE A 88 -9.79 8.07 -0.35
CA ILE A 88 -8.51 7.35 -0.43
C ILE A 88 -8.25 6.93 -1.87
N ILE A 89 -9.22 6.29 -2.55
CA ILE A 89 -9.07 5.88 -3.95
C ILE A 89 -8.78 7.08 -4.84
N ARG A 90 -9.52 8.19 -4.69
CA ARG A 90 -9.28 9.42 -5.47
C ARG A 90 -7.87 9.97 -5.24
N GLY A 91 -7.39 9.97 -4.00
CA GLY A 91 -6.04 10.41 -3.68
C GLY A 91 -4.98 9.54 -4.35
N LEU A 92 -5.08 8.22 -4.22
CA LEU A 92 -4.10 7.27 -4.76
C LEU A 92 -4.05 7.22 -6.30
N VAL A 93 -5.14 7.57 -6.97
CA VAL A 93 -5.21 7.62 -8.45
C VAL A 93 -4.48 8.85 -9.03
N LEU A 94 -4.25 9.89 -8.22
CA LEU A 94 -3.66 11.16 -8.67
C LEU A 94 -2.15 11.25 -8.48
N ILE A 95 -1.55 10.23 -7.87
CA ILE A 95 -0.10 10.12 -7.64
C ILE A 95 0.53 9.46 -8.87
#